data_AF-A0A7J3XUJ7-F1
#
_entry.id   AF-A0A7J3XUJ7-F1
#
_cell.length_a   1.000
_cell.length_b   1.000
_cell.length_c   1.000
_cell.angle_alpha   90.00
_cell.angle_beta   90.00
_cell.angle_gamma   90.00
#
_symmetry.space_group_name_H-M   'P 1'
#
loop_
_entity.id
_entity.type
_entity.pdbx_description
1 polymer ?
#
loop_
_entity_poly.entity_id
_entity_poly.type
_entity_poly.pdbx_seq_one_letter_code
_entity_poly.pdbx_strand_id
1 'polypeptide(L)'
;MYIPRSEKASRKRRGTRSCGWGRVGQHRGSGRKGGKGHAGMHKHKWTWVLRYKRDYFGKRGFQRPPELTWRPPSINVGELEELVSRLEREGRLEMMDGKPLLDGFKLGFLKVLGRGVISRPVVVK
;
A
#
# COMPACT_ATOMS: atom_id res chain seq x y z
N MET A 1 27.12 -7.00 -13.18
CA MET A 1 26.23 -8.16 -12.88
C MET A 1 25.42 -8.49 -14.12
N TYR A 2 25.48 -9.74 -14.60
CA TYR A 2 24.68 -10.22 -15.73
C TYR A 2 23.30 -10.67 -15.23
N ILE A 3 22.22 -10.04 -15.71
CA ILE A 3 20.85 -10.48 -15.41
C ILE A 3 20.50 -11.59 -16.41
N PRO A 4 20.30 -12.85 -15.97
CA PRO A 4 19.96 -13.93 -16.88
C PRO A 4 18.61 -13.65 -17.52
N ARG A 5 18.60 -13.51 -18.86
CA ARG A 5 17.37 -13.35 -19.63
C ARG A 5 16.88 -14.73 -20.08
N SER A 6 16.06 -15.38 -19.27
CA SER A 6 15.47 -16.68 -19.60
C SER A 6 14.59 -16.59 -20.85
N GLU A 7 14.65 -17.62 -21.69
CA GLU A 7 13.78 -17.70 -22.86
C GLU A 7 12.29 -17.78 -22.50
N LYS A 8 11.44 -17.25 -23.37
CA LYS A 8 9.99 -17.33 -23.19
C LYS A 8 9.52 -18.78 -23.33
N ALA A 9 8.58 -19.19 -22.48
CA ALA A 9 7.96 -20.52 -22.55
C ALA A 9 7.36 -20.85 -23.94
N SER A 10 7.00 -19.83 -24.74
CA SER A 10 6.55 -20.01 -26.12
C SER A 10 7.60 -20.64 -27.04
N ARG A 11 8.90 -20.41 -26.80
CA ARG A 11 10.00 -21.02 -27.57
C ARG A 11 10.05 -22.53 -27.31
N LYS A 12 10.02 -22.94 -26.04
CA LYS A 12 9.97 -24.35 -25.62
C LYS A 12 8.73 -25.11 -26.12
N ARG A 13 7.60 -24.41 -26.33
CA ARG A 13 6.34 -25.03 -26.76
C ARG A 13 6.16 -25.15 -28.28
N ARG A 14 7.10 -24.64 -29.09
CA ARG A 14 7.07 -24.87 -30.55
C ARG A 14 7.17 -26.38 -30.84
N GLY A 15 6.38 -26.87 -31.79
CA GLY A 15 6.24 -28.30 -32.09
C GLY A 15 5.19 -29.03 -31.24
N THR A 16 4.65 -28.39 -30.19
CA THR A 16 3.48 -28.95 -29.47
C THR A 16 2.18 -28.58 -30.19
N ARG A 17 1.21 -29.50 -30.24
CA ARG A 17 -0.05 -29.31 -30.96
C ARG A 17 -0.95 -28.18 -30.40
N SER A 18 -0.96 -27.96 -29.08
CA SER A 18 -1.90 -27.04 -28.43
C SER A 18 -1.26 -25.90 -27.63
N CYS A 19 0.08 -25.80 -27.62
CA CYS A 19 0.81 -24.79 -26.86
C CYS A 19 0.43 -24.69 -25.37
N GLY A 20 -0.08 -25.78 -24.78
CA GLY A 20 -0.48 -25.87 -23.36
C GLY A 20 -1.95 -25.58 -23.06
N TRP A 21 -2.81 -25.38 -24.07
CA TRP A 21 -4.23 -25.04 -23.86
C TRP A 21 -5.20 -26.25 -23.82
N GLY A 22 -4.65 -27.48 -23.83
CA GLY A 22 -5.43 -28.72 -23.89
C GLY A 22 -6.00 -29.00 -25.29
N ARG A 23 -6.56 -30.20 -25.50
CA ARG A 23 -7.06 -30.65 -26.82
C ARG A 23 -8.52 -30.29 -27.10
N VAL A 24 -9.38 -30.30 -26.07
CA VAL A 24 -10.85 -30.18 -26.24
C VAL A 24 -11.33 -28.74 -26.05
N GLY A 25 -11.08 -28.14 -24.88
CA GLY A 25 -11.58 -26.80 -24.55
C GLY A 25 -10.92 -25.64 -25.31
N GLN A 26 -9.65 -25.82 -25.71
CA GLN A 26 -8.84 -24.89 -26.51
C GLN A 26 -8.78 -23.43 -25.99
N HIS A 27 -7.95 -22.58 -26.60
CA HIS A 27 -7.86 -21.17 -26.24
C HIS A 27 -8.86 -20.31 -27.01
N ARG A 28 -10.14 -20.41 -26.63
CA ARG A 28 -11.21 -19.59 -27.21
C ARG A 28 -11.32 -18.22 -26.52
N GLY A 29 -12.15 -17.34 -27.09
CA GLY A 29 -12.40 -15.98 -26.61
C GLY A 29 -13.16 -15.90 -25.27
N SER A 30 -13.81 -14.77 -25.01
CA SER A 30 -14.42 -14.45 -23.71
C SER A 30 -15.51 -15.44 -23.26
N GLY A 31 -16.16 -16.14 -24.18
CA GLY A 31 -17.13 -17.19 -23.83
C GLY A 31 -16.53 -18.28 -22.93
N ARG A 32 -15.29 -18.71 -23.21
CA ARG A 32 -14.59 -19.71 -22.38
C ARG A 32 -14.31 -19.21 -20.96
N LYS A 33 -14.16 -17.90 -20.78
CA LYS A 33 -13.92 -17.26 -19.48
C LYS A 33 -15.22 -16.92 -18.73
N GLY A 34 -16.38 -17.22 -19.32
CA GLY A 34 -17.68 -16.81 -18.80
C GLY A 34 -17.88 -15.30 -18.85
N GLY A 35 -17.51 -14.65 -19.95
CA GLY A 35 -17.66 -13.20 -20.18
C GLY A 35 -16.35 -12.41 -20.10
N LYS A 36 -16.42 -11.11 -20.42
CA LYS A 36 -15.29 -10.17 -20.32
C LYS A 36 -15.29 -9.51 -18.93
N GLY A 37 -14.11 -9.32 -18.34
CA GLY A 37 -13.96 -8.65 -17.04
C GLY A 37 -14.76 -9.31 -15.91
N HIS A 38 -15.44 -8.47 -15.13
CA HIS A 38 -16.26 -8.88 -13.97
C HIS A 38 -17.70 -9.28 -14.35
N ALA A 39 -17.96 -9.63 -15.60
CA ALA A 39 -19.25 -10.20 -16.00
C ALA A 39 -19.54 -11.50 -15.24
N GLY A 40 -20.78 -11.64 -14.77
CA GLY A 40 -21.27 -12.84 -14.08
C GLY A 40 -20.97 -12.90 -12.58
N MET A 41 -20.38 -11.86 -11.99
CA MET A 41 -20.05 -11.86 -10.55
C MET A 41 -21.28 -12.04 -9.65
N HIS A 42 -22.47 -11.60 -10.06
CA HIS A 42 -23.74 -11.86 -9.36
C HIS A 42 -24.58 -12.99 -10.02
N LYS A 43 -23.95 -13.85 -10.83
CA LYS A 43 -24.59 -14.96 -11.55
C LYS A 43 -23.70 -16.21 -11.51
N HIS A 44 -23.20 -16.68 -12.64
CA HIS A 44 -22.39 -17.90 -12.75
C HIS A 44 -20.99 -17.82 -12.11
N LYS A 45 -20.51 -16.63 -11.72
CA LYS A 45 -19.27 -16.45 -10.93
C LYS A 45 -19.53 -16.11 -9.47
N TRP A 46 -20.77 -16.25 -9.00
CA TRP A 46 -21.14 -15.91 -7.62
C TRP A 46 -20.35 -16.69 -6.57
N THR A 47 -20.04 -17.96 -6.84
CA THR A 47 -19.21 -18.80 -5.96
C THR A 47 -17.81 -18.21 -5.72
N TRP A 48 -17.21 -17.58 -6.74
CA TRP A 48 -15.92 -16.90 -6.60
C TRP A 48 -16.04 -15.65 -5.71
N VAL A 49 -17.11 -14.87 -5.89
CA VAL A 49 -17.38 -13.69 -5.08
C VAL A 49 -17.57 -14.07 -3.62
N LEU A 50 -18.40 -15.08 -3.33
CA LEU A 50 -18.61 -15.57 -1.97
C LEU A 50 -17.33 -16.06 -1.29
N ARG A 51 -16.40 -16.66 -2.04
CA ARG A 51 -15.15 -17.19 -1.49
C ARG A 51 -14.09 -16.11 -1.27
N TYR A 52 -13.90 -15.22 -2.24
CA TYR A 52 -12.72 -14.33 -2.27
C TYR A 52 -13.07 -12.85 -2.09
N LYS A 53 -14.31 -12.44 -2.37
CA LYS A 53 -14.74 -11.04 -2.37
C LYS A 53 -16.16 -10.92 -1.83
N ARG A 54 -16.40 -11.34 -0.59
CA ARG A 54 -17.73 -11.31 0.06
C ARG A 54 -18.38 -9.93 0.04
N ASP A 55 -17.54 -8.91 0.10
CA ASP A 55 -17.89 -7.49 0.17
C ASP A 55 -17.96 -6.80 -1.20
N TYR A 56 -18.01 -7.57 -2.29
CA TYR A 56 -17.96 -7.03 -3.66
C TYR A 56 -19.20 -6.23 -4.04
N PHE A 57 -20.38 -6.65 -3.57
CA PHE A 57 -21.64 -5.95 -3.80
C PHE A 57 -22.17 -5.35 -2.51
N GLY A 58 -22.81 -4.20 -2.62
CA GLY A 58 -23.41 -3.47 -1.50
C GLY A 58 -22.86 -2.06 -1.37
N LYS A 59 -23.56 -1.24 -0.59
CA LYS A 59 -23.12 0.08 -0.14
C LYS A 59 -23.05 0.05 1.38
N ARG A 60 -21.99 0.60 1.96
CA ARG A 60 -21.79 0.66 3.42
C ARG A 60 -21.32 2.05 3.81
N GLY A 61 -21.91 2.61 4.86
CA GLY A 61 -21.60 3.95 5.36
C GLY A 61 -22.00 5.07 4.40
N PHE A 62 -21.41 6.25 4.61
CA PHE A 62 -21.61 7.44 3.80
C PHE A 62 -20.26 8.15 3.57
N GLN A 63 -20.14 8.88 2.45
CA GLN A 63 -18.93 9.65 2.13
C GLN A 63 -19.04 11.05 2.73
N ARG A 64 -18.06 11.46 3.54
CA ARG A 64 -17.94 12.84 4.04
C ARG A 64 -17.32 13.74 2.96
N PRO A 65 -17.70 15.03 2.87
CA PRO A 65 -17.05 15.99 1.98
C PRO A 65 -15.53 16.07 2.24
N PRO A 66 -14.69 16.21 1.20
CA PRO A 66 -13.23 16.27 1.37
C PRO A 66 -12.77 17.39 2.29
N GLU A 67 -13.41 18.57 2.23
CA GLU A 67 -13.09 19.75 3.03
C GLU A 67 -13.23 19.51 4.54
N LEU A 68 -14.16 18.64 4.95
CA LEU A 68 -14.38 18.26 6.35
C LEU A 68 -13.50 17.08 6.79
N THR A 69 -12.77 16.47 5.86
CA THR A 69 -11.95 15.28 6.10
C THR A 69 -10.49 15.69 6.30
N TRP A 70 -10.25 16.58 7.25
CA TRP A 70 -8.89 16.90 7.68
C TRP A 70 -8.35 15.81 8.61
N ARG A 71 -7.15 15.32 8.31
CA ARG A 71 -6.41 14.39 9.18
C ARG A 71 -5.22 15.15 9.74
N PRO A 72 -5.14 15.35 11.07
CA PRO A 72 -4.01 16.04 11.65
C PRO A 72 -2.73 15.23 11.38
N PRO A 73 -1.66 15.86 10.89
CA PRO A 73 -0.38 15.18 10.70
C PRO A 73 0.12 14.65 12.05
N SER A 74 0.58 13.41 12.04
CA SER A 74 1.03 12.71 13.24
C SER A 74 2.43 12.15 13.06
N ILE A 75 3.23 12.19 14.11
CA ILE A 75 4.59 11.65 14.16
C ILE A 75 4.72 10.61 15.27
N ASN A 76 5.52 9.56 15.04
CA ASN A 76 5.79 8.56 16.07
C ASN A 76 7.00 8.94 16.93
N VAL A 77 7.06 8.46 18.17
CA VAL A 77 8.19 8.71 19.09
C VAL A 77 9.54 8.26 18.51
N GLY A 78 9.62 7.11 17.83
CA GLY A 78 10.86 6.68 17.19
C GLY A 78 11.31 7.59 16.03
N GLU A 79 10.36 8.18 15.31
CA GLU A 79 10.65 9.11 14.22
C GLU A 79 11.12 10.47 14.75
N LEU A 80 10.74 10.85 15.98
CA LEU A 80 11.25 12.05 16.64
C LEU A 80 12.76 11.98 16.87
N GLU A 81 13.29 10.81 17.26
CA GLU A 81 14.73 10.65 17.49
C GLU A 81 15.55 10.82 16.20
N GLU A 82 15.05 10.28 15.08
CA GLU A 82 15.64 10.51 13.77
C GLU A 82 15.56 11.98 13.34
N LEU A 83 14.45 12.63 13.65
CA LEU A 83 14.22 14.03 13.33
C LEU A 83 15.17 14.95 14.11
N VAL A 84 15.38 14.70 15.40
CA VAL A 84 16.40 15.39 16.21
C VAL A 84 17.79 15.20 15.60
N SER A 85 18.16 13.96 15.28
CA SER A 85 19.46 13.64 14.68
C SER A 85 19.68 14.28 13.31
N ARG A 86 18.59 14.59 12.58
CA ARG A 86 18.62 15.30 11.30
C ARG A 86 18.79 16.81 11.52
N LEU A 87 18.01 17.40 12.43
CA LEU A 87 18.11 18.82 12.77
C LEU A 87 19.46 19.18 13.39
N GLU A 88 20.05 18.27 14.19
CA GLU A 88 21.43 18.38 14.70
C GLU A 88 22.44 18.50 13.54
N ARG A 89 22.33 17.63 12.52
CA ARG A 89 23.22 17.65 11.35
C ARG A 89 23.05 18.90 10.49
N GLU A 90 21.83 19.44 10.41
CA GLU A 90 21.52 20.65 9.66
C GLU A 90 21.80 21.95 10.43
N GLY A 91 22.17 21.86 11.72
CA GLY A 91 22.44 23.02 12.58
C GLY A 91 21.20 23.87 12.91
N ARG A 92 20.00 23.30 12.76
CA ARG A 92 18.71 23.98 12.98
C ARG A 92 18.03 23.58 14.29
N LEU A 93 18.79 22.98 15.19
CA LEU A 93 18.26 22.49 16.46
C LEU A 93 18.09 23.65 17.45
N GLU A 94 16.84 23.92 17.83
CA GLU A 94 16.54 24.82 18.94
C GLU A 94 16.76 24.07 20.26
N MET A 95 17.43 24.70 21.22
CA MET A 95 17.71 24.13 22.53
C MET A 95 16.95 24.93 23.59
N MET A 96 16.27 24.25 24.49
CA MET A 96 15.61 24.84 25.66
C MET A 96 16.04 24.06 26.91
N ASP A 97 16.57 24.76 27.92
CA ASP A 97 17.09 24.16 29.15
C ASP A 97 18.10 23.01 28.91
N GLY A 98 18.95 23.15 27.89
CA GLY A 98 19.96 22.15 27.53
C GLY A 98 19.40 20.90 26.83
N LYS A 99 18.12 20.89 26.46
CA LYS A 99 17.46 19.78 25.74
C LYS A 99 17.02 20.21 24.33
N PRO A 100 17.02 19.30 23.35
CA PRO A 100 16.41 19.54 22.04
C PRO A 100 14.94 19.92 22.17
N LEU A 101 14.56 21.07 21.63
CA LEU A 101 13.18 21.53 21.54
C LEU A 101 12.64 21.21 20.15
N LEU A 102 11.55 20.44 20.10
CA LEU A 102 10.80 20.15 18.89
C LEU A 102 9.44 20.83 18.96
N ASP A 103 9.26 21.89 18.17
CA ASP A 103 7.97 22.55 18.00
C ASP A 103 7.18 21.88 16.87
N GLY A 104 6.11 21.17 17.24
CA GLY A 104 5.25 20.46 16.30
C GLY A 104 4.60 21.36 15.26
N PHE A 105 4.27 22.61 15.61
CA PHE A 105 3.68 23.55 14.65
C PHE A 105 4.68 23.95 13.56
N LYS A 106 5.95 24.21 13.94
CA LYS A 106 7.02 24.51 12.98
C LYS A 106 7.37 23.29 12.12
N LEU A 107 7.37 22.11 12.73
CA LEU A 107 7.77 20.85 12.11
C LEU A 107 6.61 20.17 11.34
N GLY A 108 5.40 20.72 11.42
CA GLY A 108 4.25 20.27 10.66
C GLY A 108 3.56 19.02 11.21
N PHE A 109 3.66 18.74 12.51
CA PHE A 109 2.91 17.68 13.18
C PHE A 109 2.07 18.22 14.34
N LEU A 110 0.86 17.68 14.51
CA LEU A 110 -0.09 18.09 15.54
C LEU A 110 -0.33 17.00 16.58
N LYS A 111 0.04 15.76 16.28
CA LYS A 111 -0.20 14.62 17.15
C LYS A 111 1.05 13.75 17.27
N VAL A 112 1.44 13.43 18.49
CA VAL A 112 2.51 12.45 18.76
C VAL A 112 1.90 11.09 19.09
N LEU A 113 2.43 10.03 18.48
CA LEU A 113 2.01 8.64 18.65
C LEU A 113 3.13 7.82 19.30
N GLY A 114 2.77 6.88 20.18
CA GLY A 114 3.72 6.13 21.02
C GLY A 114 4.44 4.95 20.37
N ARG A 115 4.62 4.92 19.05
CA ARG A 115 5.35 3.81 18.40
C ARG A 115 6.86 4.09 18.41
N GLY A 116 7.64 3.13 18.88
CA GLY A 116 9.10 3.21 18.92
C GLY A 116 9.63 3.57 20.31
N VAL A 117 10.95 3.76 20.39
CA VAL A 117 11.68 4.10 21.61
C VAL A 117 12.43 5.40 21.34
N ILE A 118 12.56 6.23 22.37
CA ILE A 118 13.42 7.41 22.35
C ILE A 118 14.46 7.29 23.44
N SER A 119 15.74 7.37 23.08
CA SER A 119 16.84 7.21 24.05
C SER A 119 17.26 8.52 24.71
N ARG A 120 17.04 9.64 24.01
CA ARG A 120 17.45 10.99 24.44
C ARG A 120 16.27 11.76 25.06
N PRO A 121 16.51 12.58 26.11
CA PRO A 121 15.48 13.49 26.60
C PRO A 121 15.21 14.59 25.58
N VAL A 122 13.97 14.72 25.13
CA VAL A 122 13.52 15.73 24.16
C VAL A 122 12.31 16.46 24.73
N VAL A 123 12.24 17.77 24.52
CA VAL A 123 11.06 18.58 24.86
C VAL A 123 10.25 18.77 23.59
N VAL A 124 9.02 18.27 23.58
CA VAL A 124 8.10 18.42 22.44
C VAL A 124 7.03 19.44 22.82
N LYS A 125 6.83 20.43 21.95
CA LYS A 125 5.84 21.49 22.10
C LYS A 125 4.80 21.43 20.99
#